data_AF-A0A139WPB6-F1
#
_entry.id   AF-A0A139WPB6-F1
#
_cell.length_a   1.000
_cell.length_b   1.000
_cell.length_c   1.000
_cell.angle_alpha   90.00
_cell.angle_beta   90.00
_cell.angle_gamma   90.00
#
_symmetry.space_group_name_H-M   'P 1'
#
loop_
_entity.id
_entity.type
_entity.pdbx_description
1 polymer ?
#
loop_
_entity_poly.entity_id
_entity_poly.type
_entity_poly.pdbx_seq_one_letter_code
_entity_poly.pdbx_strand_id
1 'polypeptide(L)'
;MVPQFSLCYKLLRPGLSTVTWLHHKGDSIHLLTVGRSAYSSDERITLSFRYPNNFRLQIVYITRRDEGLYECQVATHPPKVKRIFLKVTAPEVRIVDESGREVTERYYKAGSALELTCLATQVGGGSENPTITWRHGDRTLSKGISSNVSASTDSAISTLTVGPLETRHSGNYTCAVGALAFATVAVHVLNGELPAAVHHGNAAPLGLISPTLVLLSACWLLACQR
;
A
#
# COMPACT_ATOMS: atom_id res chain seq x y z
N MET A 1 6.17 -6.90 -10.87
CA MET A 1 7.33 -6.63 -11.74
C MET A 1 6.75 -6.42 -13.13
N VAL A 2 6.78 -5.21 -13.69
CA VAL A 2 6.25 -4.91 -15.04
C VAL A 2 7.47 -4.92 -15.98
N PRO A 3 7.84 -6.05 -16.61
CA PRO A 3 9.21 -6.17 -17.09
C PRO A 3 9.41 -5.53 -18.46
N GLN A 4 8.33 -5.14 -19.16
CA GLN A 4 8.46 -4.68 -20.54
C GLN A 4 7.27 -3.82 -20.99
N PHE A 5 7.50 -2.54 -21.21
CA PHE A 5 6.57 -1.70 -21.99
C PHE A 5 6.97 -1.72 -23.44
N SER A 6 5.97 -1.70 -24.30
CA SER A 6 6.26 -1.83 -25.69
C SER A 6 5.23 -1.20 -26.61
N LEU A 7 5.70 -0.29 -27.46
CA LEU A 7 4.84 0.54 -28.28
C LEU A 7 4.91 0.11 -29.74
N CYS A 8 3.86 -0.51 -30.26
CA CYS A 8 3.80 -0.98 -31.64
C CYS A 8 3.33 0.13 -32.60
N TYR A 9 4.06 0.37 -33.68
CA TYR A 9 3.63 1.17 -34.82
C TYR A 9 3.64 0.33 -36.10
N LYS A 10 2.49 0.27 -36.81
CA LYS A 10 2.34 -0.45 -38.09
C LYS A 10 2.34 0.54 -39.25
N LEU A 11 3.35 0.50 -40.13
CA LEU A 11 3.33 1.31 -41.35
C LEU A 11 2.37 0.69 -42.38
N LEU A 12 1.38 1.48 -42.81
CA LEU A 12 0.37 1.09 -43.81
C LEU A 12 0.91 1.08 -45.25
N ARG A 13 2.04 1.75 -45.52
CA ARG A 13 2.72 1.72 -46.82
C ARG A 13 4.20 1.36 -46.63
N PRO A 14 4.68 0.22 -47.16
CA PRO A 14 6.10 -0.11 -47.15
C PRO A 14 6.82 0.83 -48.14
N GLY A 15 7.70 1.70 -47.64
CA GLY A 15 8.53 2.56 -48.48
C GLY A 15 9.20 3.68 -47.67
N LEU A 16 10.54 3.59 -47.54
CA LEU A 16 11.53 4.62 -47.16
C LEU A 16 11.29 5.52 -45.93
N SER A 17 10.17 5.39 -45.24
CA SER A 17 9.79 6.32 -44.18
C SER A 17 10.48 5.95 -42.88
N THR A 18 11.36 6.84 -42.40
CA THR A 18 12.07 6.70 -41.13
C THR A 18 11.11 6.93 -39.95
N VAL A 19 11.15 6.01 -38.98
CA VAL A 19 10.40 6.14 -37.72
C VAL A 19 11.33 6.69 -36.64
N THR A 20 10.89 7.73 -35.94
CA THR A 20 11.62 8.37 -34.85
C THR A 20 10.83 8.21 -33.55
N TRP A 21 11.54 7.88 -32.48
CA TRP A 21 10.98 7.76 -31.13
C TRP A 21 11.51 8.89 -30.25
N LEU A 22 10.61 9.58 -29.56
CA LEU A 22 10.91 10.72 -28.69
C LEU A 22 10.27 10.48 -27.32
N HIS A 23 10.92 10.92 -26.25
CA HIS A 23 10.37 10.95 -24.90
C HIS A 23 10.31 12.39 -24.40
N HIS A 24 9.12 12.84 -24.02
CA HIS A 24 8.88 14.16 -23.46
C HIS A 24 8.92 14.06 -21.93
N LYS A 25 9.82 14.81 -21.30
CA LYS A 25 9.99 14.86 -19.86
C LYS A 25 9.92 16.33 -19.40
N GLY A 26 8.78 16.71 -18.83
CA GLY A 26 8.48 18.13 -18.58
C GLY A 26 8.51 18.90 -19.90
N ASP A 27 9.34 19.94 -19.96
CA ASP A 27 9.51 20.78 -21.15
C ASP A 27 10.64 20.28 -22.09
N SER A 28 11.35 19.21 -21.71
CA SER A 28 12.47 18.68 -22.48
C SER A 28 12.05 17.50 -23.37
N ILE A 29 12.59 17.46 -24.59
CA ILE A 29 12.38 16.37 -25.56
C ILE A 29 13.68 15.60 -25.73
N HIS A 30 13.65 14.31 -25.43
CA HIS A 30 14.78 13.40 -25.58
C HIS A 30 14.58 12.50 -26.81
N LEU A 31 15.54 12.53 -27.73
CA LEU A 31 15.56 11.63 -28.88
C LEU A 31 15.97 10.23 -28.43
N LEU A 32 15.06 9.26 -28.59
CA LEU A 32 15.33 7.88 -28.20
C LEU A 32 16.01 7.11 -29.33
N THR A 33 15.41 7.13 -30.52
CA THR A 33 15.88 6.34 -31.67
C THR A 33 15.50 7.00 -32.98
N VAL A 34 16.28 6.78 -34.04
CA VAL A 34 15.94 7.14 -35.43
C VAL A 34 16.10 5.90 -36.31
N GLY A 35 15.03 5.50 -36.97
CA GLY A 35 14.98 4.28 -37.77
C GLY A 35 15.24 3.04 -36.93
N ARG A 36 16.41 2.44 -37.10
CA ARG A 36 16.87 1.26 -36.34
C ARG A 36 18.00 1.57 -35.34
N SER A 37 18.47 2.82 -35.30
CA SER A 37 19.59 3.23 -34.46
C SER A 37 19.09 3.88 -33.18
N ALA A 38 19.61 3.45 -32.03
CA ALA A 38 19.38 4.10 -30.75
C ALA A 38 20.27 5.35 -30.62
N TYR A 39 19.69 6.44 -30.10
CA TYR A 39 20.35 7.72 -29.83
C TYR A 39 20.38 8.06 -28.33
N SER A 40 19.47 7.48 -27.55
CA SER A 40 19.53 7.56 -26.10
C SER A 40 20.76 6.81 -25.56
N SER A 41 21.38 7.34 -24.51
CA SER A 41 22.44 6.65 -23.75
C SER A 41 21.90 5.54 -22.83
N ASP A 42 20.58 5.43 -22.69
CA ASP A 42 19.93 4.41 -21.86
C ASP A 42 19.89 3.07 -22.60
N GLU A 43 20.74 2.13 -22.18
CA GLU A 43 20.88 0.79 -22.75
C GLU A 43 19.61 -0.06 -22.63
N ARG A 44 18.67 0.30 -21.74
CA ARG A 44 17.39 -0.40 -21.60
C ARG A 44 16.46 -0.16 -22.79
N ILE A 45 16.74 0.87 -23.58
CA ILE A 45 15.92 1.28 -24.73
C ILE A 45 16.39 0.52 -25.96
N THR A 46 15.57 -0.42 -26.40
CA THR A 46 15.83 -1.29 -27.54
C THR A 46 14.71 -1.20 -28.57
N LEU A 47 15.03 -1.53 -29.82
CA LEU A 47 14.05 -1.62 -30.90
C LEU A 47 13.81 -3.08 -31.28
N SER A 48 12.55 -3.50 -31.21
CA SER A 48 12.11 -4.76 -31.80
C SER A 48 11.41 -4.48 -33.12
N PHE A 49 11.92 -5.07 -34.19
CA PHE A 49 11.27 -5.05 -35.50
C PHE A 49 10.59 -6.40 -35.75
N ARG A 50 9.27 -6.39 -35.94
CA ARG A 50 8.53 -7.58 -36.38
C ARG A 50 8.00 -7.36 -37.80
N TYR A 51 8.41 -8.24 -38.71
CA TYR A 51 7.88 -8.24 -40.07
C TYR A 51 6.38 -8.61 -40.07
N PRO A 52 5.54 -7.96 -40.89
CA PRO A 52 5.82 -6.77 -41.71
C PRO A 52 5.61 -5.45 -40.94
N ASN A 53 6.57 -4.53 -41.07
CA ASN A 53 6.45 -3.11 -40.72
C ASN A 53 6.01 -2.74 -39.29
N ASN A 54 6.34 -3.56 -38.29
CA ASN A 54 6.06 -3.25 -36.90
C ASN A 54 7.33 -2.76 -36.20
N PHE A 55 7.43 -1.45 -36.01
CA PHE A 55 8.48 -0.83 -35.19
C PHE A 55 7.99 -0.78 -33.75
N ARG A 56 8.71 -1.46 -32.86
CA ARG A 56 8.31 -1.59 -31.48
C ARG A 56 9.43 -1.09 -30.56
N LEU A 57 9.20 0.04 -29.91
CA LEU A 57 10.08 0.51 -28.83
C LEU A 57 9.94 -0.45 -27.64
N GLN A 58 11.05 -0.86 -27.06
CA GLN A 58 11.10 -1.72 -25.87
C GLN A 58 11.94 -1.04 -24.81
N ILE A 59 11.38 -0.94 -23.60
CA ILE A 59 12.09 -0.45 -22.41
C ILE A 59 11.99 -1.55 -21.37
N VAL A 60 13.14 -2.13 -21.01
CA VAL A 60 13.24 -3.16 -19.97
C VAL A 60 13.41 -2.50 -18.60
N TYR A 61 12.95 -3.17 -17.55
CA TYR A 61 13.07 -2.71 -16.14
C TYR A 61 12.54 -1.29 -15.93
N ILE A 62 11.25 -1.11 -16.18
CA ILE A 62 10.61 0.21 -16.07
C ILE A 62 10.57 0.69 -14.64
N THR A 63 10.90 1.97 -14.50
CA THR A 63 10.90 2.70 -13.25
C THR A 63 9.92 3.86 -13.33
N ARG A 64 9.53 4.44 -12.18
CA ARG A 64 8.70 5.65 -12.13
C ARG A 64 9.29 6.83 -12.92
N ARG A 65 10.61 6.86 -13.18
CA ARG A 65 11.28 7.91 -13.94
C ARG A 65 11.00 7.84 -15.45
N ASP A 66 10.56 6.68 -15.93
CA ASP A 66 10.22 6.43 -17.33
C ASP A 66 8.77 6.85 -17.63
N GLU A 67 7.98 7.21 -16.62
CA GLU A 67 6.63 7.77 -16.78
C GLU A 67 6.70 9.08 -17.55
N GLY A 68 5.89 9.19 -18.60
CA GLY A 68 5.92 10.35 -19.49
C GLY A 68 5.26 10.11 -20.84
N LEU A 69 5.32 11.12 -21.69
CA LEU A 69 4.73 11.09 -23.03
C LEU A 69 5.76 10.61 -24.05
N TYR A 70 5.46 9.49 -24.69
CA TYR A 70 6.26 8.92 -25.77
C TYR A 70 5.63 9.24 -27.11
N GLU A 71 6.44 9.69 -28.05
CA GLU A 71 6.00 10.06 -29.39
C GLU A 71 6.70 9.20 -30.43
N CYS A 72 5.90 8.60 -31.31
CA CYS A 72 6.31 7.94 -32.53
C CYS A 72 6.03 8.88 -33.70
N GLN A 73 7.07 9.32 -34.38
CA GLN A 73 6.97 10.17 -35.56
C GLN A 73 7.42 9.41 -36.80
N VAL A 74 6.66 9.49 -37.88
CA VAL A 74 7.04 8.96 -39.19
C VAL A 74 7.32 10.13 -40.12
N ALA A 75 8.48 10.08 -40.77
CA ALA A 75 8.97 11.07 -41.73
C ALA A 75 8.20 11.01 -43.06
N THR A 76 6.88 11.27 -43.02
CA THR A 76 6.02 11.49 -44.19
C THR A 76 5.81 12.99 -44.42
N HIS A 77 5.25 13.35 -45.57
CA HIS A 77 4.75 14.69 -45.83
C HIS A 77 3.21 14.66 -45.95
N PRO A 78 2.47 15.25 -44.98
CA PRO A 78 2.92 15.82 -43.71
C PRO A 78 3.36 14.73 -42.69
N PRO A 79 4.15 15.07 -41.65
CA PRO A 79 4.61 14.11 -40.66
C PRO A 79 3.44 13.45 -39.91
N LYS A 80 3.48 12.11 -39.80
CA LYS A 80 2.49 11.37 -39.03
C LYS A 80 3.01 11.13 -37.63
N VAL A 81 2.23 11.52 -36.64
CA VAL A 81 2.63 11.46 -35.22
C VAL A 81 1.64 10.64 -34.43
N LYS A 82 2.14 9.77 -33.55
CA LYS A 82 1.35 9.05 -32.56
C LYS A 82 1.97 9.25 -31.18
N ARG A 83 1.17 9.73 -30.23
CA ARG A 83 1.60 9.99 -28.85
C ARG A 83 0.93 9.00 -27.91
N ILE A 84 1.68 8.49 -26.95
CA ILE A 84 1.18 7.58 -25.91
C ILE A 84 1.81 7.97 -24.58
N PHE A 85 0.97 8.11 -23.57
CA PHE A 85 1.43 8.37 -22.21
C PHE A 85 1.70 7.04 -21.50
N LEU A 86 2.95 6.79 -21.11
CA LEU A 86 3.33 5.65 -20.29
C LEU A 86 3.06 6.02 -18.83
N LYS A 87 2.05 5.40 -18.22
CA LYS A 87 1.83 5.46 -16.77
C LYS A 87 2.49 4.27 -16.10
N VAL A 88 3.34 4.52 -15.11
CA VAL A 88 4.01 3.46 -14.35
C VAL A 88 3.32 3.34 -13.01
N THR A 89 2.56 2.27 -12.78
CA THR A 89 1.89 2.01 -11.49
C THR A 89 2.72 1.08 -10.62
N ALA A 90 2.52 1.15 -9.31
CA ALA A 90 3.15 0.26 -8.34
C ALA A 90 2.04 -0.30 -7.44
N PRO A 91 2.11 -1.57 -7.03
CA PRO A 91 1.12 -2.12 -6.13
C PRO A 91 1.06 -1.32 -4.83
N GLU A 92 -0.15 -0.94 -4.43
CA GLU A 92 -0.43 -0.36 -3.13
C GLU A 92 -1.09 -1.43 -2.27
N VAL A 93 -0.63 -1.57 -1.03
CA VAL A 93 -1.06 -2.64 -0.12
C VAL A 93 -1.47 -2.01 1.19
N ARG A 94 -2.65 -2.39 1.72
CA ARG A 94 -3.15 -1.98 3.03
C ARG A 94 -3.85 -3.12 3.74
N ILE A 95 -3.76 -3.16 5.07
CA ILE A 95 -4.52 -4.08 5.90
C ILE A 95 -5.73 -3.32 6.44
N VAL A 96 -6.93 -3.89 6.26
CA VAL A 96 -8.19 -3.24 6.59
C VAL A 96 -9.02 -4.03 7.60
N ASP A 97 -9.86 -3.31 8.33
CA ASP A 97 -10.89 -3.88 9.19
C ASP A 97 -12.17 -4.27 8.43
N GLU A 98 -13.17 -4.74 9.16
CA GLU A 98 -14.47 -5.15 8.62
C GLU A 98 -15.25 -3.97 7.99
N SER A 99 -14.90 -2.73 8.35
CA SER A 99 -15.46 -1.50 7.78
C SER A 99 -14.67 -0.96 6.59
N GLY A 100 -13.58 -1.65 6.19
CA GLY A 100 -12.70 -1.27 5.09
C GLY A 100 -11.71 -0.16 5.43
N ARG A 101 -11.53 0.18 6.71
CA ARG A 101 -10.56 1.20 7.15
C ARG A 101 -9.21 0.59 7.40
N GLU A 102 -8.15 1.32 7.04
CA GLU A 102 -6.78 0.89 7.28
C GLU A 102 -6.47 0.81 8.78
N VAL A 103 -5.84 -0.29 9.19
CA VAL A 103 -5.50 -0.55 10.59
C VAL A 103 -4.02 -0.84 10.76
N THR A 104 -3.43 -0.25 11.79
CA THR A 104 -2.02 -0.48 12.19
C THR A 104 -1.90 -1.33 13.44
N GLU A 105 -2.95 -1.43 14.26
CA GLU A 105 -2.99 -2.24 15.47
C GLU A 105 -4.33 -2.97 15.63
N ARG A 106 -4.31 -4.20 16.14
CA ARG A 106 -5.50 -5.01 16.46
C ARG A 106 -5.30 -5.79 17.75
N TYR A 107 -6.39 -5.91 18.52
CA TYR A 107 -6.42 -6.59 19.81
C TYR A 107 -7.38 -7.78 19.74
N TYR A 108 -6.93 -8.95 20.15
CA TYR A 108 -7.73 -10.19 20.17
C TYR A 108 -7.64 -10.87 21.53
N LYS A 109 -8.61 -11.71 21.84
CA LYS A 109 -8.62 -12.51 23.08
C LYS A 109 -7.94 -13.85 22.83
N ALA A 110 -7.20 -14.36 23.81
CA ALA A 110 -6.72 -15.74 23.79
C ALA A 110 -7.90 -16.71 23.62
N GLY A 111 -7.72 -17.73 22.77
CA GLY A 111 -8.75 -18.69 22.39
C GLY A 111 -9.68 -18.23 21.25
N SER A 112 -9.69 -16.96 20.85
CA SER A 112 -10.43 -16.51 19.66
C SER A 112 -9.69 -16.85 18.36
N ALA A 113 -10.27 -16.50 17.22
CA ALA A 113 -9.56 -16.45 15.94
C ALA A 113 -9.32 -14.99 15.55
N LEU A 114 -8.17 -14.67 14.94
CA LEU A 114 -7.98 -13.42 14.22
C LEU A 114 -8.36 -13.61 12.76
N GLU A 115 -8.84 -12.53 12.18
CA GLU A 115 -9.07 -12.38 10.75
C GLU A 115 -8.48 -11.03 10.34
N LEU A 116 -7.58 -11.06 9.36
CA LEU A 116 -6.94 -9.88 8.78
C LEU A 116 -7.18 -9.87 7.28
N THR A 117 -7.68 -8.74 6.76
CA THR A 117 -7.95 -8.58 5.34
C THR A 117 -6.92 -7.64 4.74
N CYS A 118 -6.19 -8.11 3.74
CA CYS A 118 -5.24 -7.33 2.96
C CYS A 118 -5.87 -6.97 1.62
N LEU A 119 -5.86 -5.68 1.31
CA LEU A 119 -6.30 -5.12 0.04
C LEU A 119 -5.06 -4.65 -0.73
N ALA A 120 -4.84 -5.24 -1.90
CA ALA A 120 -3.85 -4.82 -2.86
C ALA A 120 -4.53 -4.21 -4.09
N THR A 121 -4.09 -3.01 -4.50
CA THR A 121 -4.56 -2.31 -5.70
C THR A 121 -3.41 -2.03 -6.65
N GLN A 122 -3.70 -1.80 -7.93
CA GLN A 122 -2.70 -1.55 -9.00
C GLN A 122 -1.78 -2.77 -9.22
N VAL A 123 -2.36 -3.97 -9.21
CA VAL A 123 -1.59 -5.21 -9.17
C VAL A 123 -1.38 -5.87 -10.55
N GLY A 124 -2.03 -5.33 -11.58
CA GLY A 124 -2.28 -5.91 -12.90
C GLY A 124 -1.52 -5.21 -14.02
N GLY A 125 -0.38 -4.61 -13.67
CA GLY A 125 0.63 -4.20 -14.65
C GLY A 125 1.39 -5.37 -15.29
N GLY A 126 1.12 -6.63 -14.91
CA GLY A 126 1.84 -7.83 -15.38
C GLY A 126 0.91 -8.92 -15.95
N SER A 127 1.50 -9.83 -16.72
CA SER A 127 0.81 -11.00 -17.33
C SER A 127 0.49 -12.13 -16.33
N GLU A 128 0.84 -11.98 -15.06
CA GLU A 128 0.66 -12.98 -14.01
C GLU A 128 -0.22 -12.43 -12.90
N ASN A 129 -1.11 -13.28 -12.37
CA ASN A 129 -1.95 -12.92 -11.26
C ASN A 129 -1.10 -12.54 -10.04
N PRO A 130 -1.41 -11.43 -9.35
CA PRO A 130 -0.67 -11.01 -8.19
C PRO A 130 -0.75 -12.05 -7.07
N THR A 131 0.41 -12.42 -6.51
CA THR A 131 0.47 -13.33 -5.36
C THR A 131 0.67 -12.51 -4.09
N ILE A 132 -0.36 -12.50 -3.22
CA ILE A 132 -0.27 -11.92 -1.87
C ILE A 132 0.33 -12.98 -0.93
N THR A 133 1.34 -12.59 -0.17
CA THR A 133 2.00 -13.44 0.83
C THR A 133 1.82 -12.86 2.22
N TRP A 134 1.63 -13.71 3.22
CA TRP A 134 1.51 -13.31 4.61
C TRP A 134 2.73 -13.76 5.41
N ARG A 135 3.20 -12.91 6.32
CA ARG A 135 4.28 -13.22 7.28
C ARG A 135 3.90 -12.77 8.69
N HIS A 136 4.36 -13.54 9.68
CA HIS A 136 4.32 -13.19 11.10
C HIS A 136 5.76 -13.07 11.59
N GLY A 137 6.19 -11.84 11.90
CA GLY A 137 7.61 -11.52 12.03
C GLY A 137 8.38 -11.89 10.76
N ASP A 138 9.36 -12.78 10.90
CA ASP A 138 10.19 -13.30 9.80
C ASP A 138 9.67 -14.61 9.19
N ARG A 139 8.56 -15.17 9.72
CA ARG A 139 8.03 -16.46 9.27
C ARG A 139 6.89 -16.28 8.28
N THR A 140 7.04 -16.83 7.08
CA THR A 140 5.96 -16.91 6.09
C THR A 140 4.86 -17.87 6.56
N LEU A 141 3.60 -17.45 6.40
CA LEU A 141 2.42 -18.24 6.73
C LEU A 141 1.88 -18.92 5.47
N SER A 142 1.48 -20.18 5.58
CA SER A 142 0.96 -20.99 4.46
C SER A 142 -0.44 -21.56 4.72
N LYS A 143 -0.99 -21.38 5.93
CA LYS A 143 -2.29 -21.90 6.35
C LYS A 143 -3.24 -20.76 6.68
N GLY A 144 -4.54 -21.00 6.48
CA GLY A 144 -5.59 -20.04 6.80
C GLY A 144 -5.63 -18.83 5.86
N ILE A 145 -5.08 -18.96 4.65
CA ILE A 145 -5.06 -17.89 3.66
C ILE A 145 -6.13 -18.17 2.61
N SER A 146 -7.04 -17.21 2.44
CA SER A 146 -7.98 -17.14 1.33
C SER A 146 -7.60 -15.96 0.45
N SER A 147 -7.66 -16.12 -0.87
CA SER A 147 -7.31 -15.05 -1.82
C SER A 147 -8.31 -15.00 -2.97
N ASN A 148 -8.81 -13.81 -3.26
CA ASN A 148 -9.67 -13.52 -4.39
C ASN A 148 -9.05 -12.39 -5.22
N VAL A 149 -8.83 -12.65 -6.50
CA VAL A 149 -8.27 -11.68 -7.45
C VAL A 149 -9.41 -11.19 -8.35
N SER A 150 -9.63 -9.89 -8.39
CA SER A 150 -10.64 -9.26 -9.25
C SER A 150 -9.97 -8.56 -10.41
N ALA A 151 -9.93 -9.25 -11.56
CA ALA A 151 -9.32 -8.76 -12.79
C ALA A 151 -10.00 -7.49 -13.35
N SER A 152 -11.28 -7.28 -13.04
CA SER A 152 -12.05 -6.10 -13.48
C SER A 152 -11.62 -4.79 -12.82
N THR A 153 -11.15 -4.84 -11.58
CA THR A 153 -10.82 -3.65 -10.76
C THR A 153 -9.33 -3.51 -10.49
N ASP A 154 -8.50 -4.34 -11.13
CA ASP A 154 -7.06 -4.40 -10.87
C ASP A 154 -6.70 -4.45 -9.39
N SER A 155 -7.42 -5.30 -8.66
CA SER A 155 -7.26 -5.48 -7.22
C SER A 155 -7.21 -6.95 -6.83
N ALA A 156 -6.49 -7.22 -5.75
CA ALA A 156 -6.45 -8.52 -5.11
C ALA A 156 -6.76 -8.34 -3.63
N ILE A 157 -7.62 -9.20 -3.11
CA ILE A 157 -7.95 -9.25 -1.69
C ILE A 157 -7.45 -10.60 -1.17
N SER A 158 -6.85 -10.57 0.02
CA SER A 158 -6.46 -11.79 0.72
C SER A 158 -6.83 -11.68 2.19
N THR A 159 -7.45 -12.72 2.71
CA THR A 159 -7.84 -12.83 4.12
C THR A 159 -6.99 -13.90 4.80
N LEU A 160 -6.39 -13.55 5.92
CA LEU A 160 -5.66 -14.44 6.81
C LEU A 160 -6.50 -14.72 8.05
N THR A 161 -6.76 -15.99 8.32
CA THR A 161 -7.44 -16.47 9.52
C THR A 161 -6.49 -17.33 10.35
N VAL A 162 -6.26 -16.96 11.60
CA VAL A 162 -5.44 -17.74 12.55
C VAL A 162 -6.21 -17.98 13.83
N GLY A 163 -6.39 -19.24 14.21
CA GLY A 163 -7.04 -19.62 15.45
C GLY A 163 -6.87 -21.12 15.75
N PRO A 164 -7.02 -21.55 17.01
CA PRO A 164 -7.23 -20.71 18.20
C PRO A 164 -5.99 -19.90 18.59
N LEU A 165 -6.19 -18.68 19.08
CA LEU A 165 -5.12 -17.76 19.42
C LEU A 165 -4.50 -18.03 20.80
N GLU A 166 -3.22 -17.72 20.90
CA GLU A 166 -2.41 -17.83 22.10
C GLU A 166 -1.53 -16.58 22.17
N THR A 167 -1.00 -16.24 23.35
CA THR A 167 -0.17 -15.04 23.54
C THR A 167 1.03 -15.00 22.60
N ARG A 168 1.61 -16.15 22.25
CA ARG A 168 2.71 -16.29 21.26
C ARG A 168 2.35 -15.87 19.83
N HIS A 169 1.07 -15.78 19.51
CA HIS A 169 0.61 -15.30 18.21
C HIS A 169 0.61 -13.77 18.13
N SER A 170 0.88 -13.06 19.23
CA SER A 170 1.11 -11.61 19.19
C SER A 170 2.32 -11.27 18.33
N GLY A 171 2.33 -10.06 17.76
CA GLY A 171 3.43 -9.53 16.96
C GLY A 171 2.97 -8.96 15.63
N ASN A 172 3.95 -8.73 14.75
CA ASN A 172 3.72 -8.05 13.48
C ASN A 172 3.29 -9.04 12.40
N TYR A 173 2.10 -8.81 11.86
CA TYR A 173 1.60 -9.50 10.68
C TYR A 173 1.76 -8.59 9.48
N THR A 174 2.38 -9.09 8.42
CA THR A 174 2.57 -8.31 7.19
C THR A 174 2.01 -9.07 6.01
N CYS A 175 1.22 -8.38 5.20
CA CYS A 175 0.89 -8.83 3.86
C CYS A 175 1.78 -8.13 2.83
N ALA A 176 2.27 -8.87 1.84
CA ALA A 176 3.18 -8.36 0.83
C ALA A 176 2.80 -8.85 -0.58
N VAL A 177 2.98 -7.96 -1.56
CA VAL A 177 2.84 -8.22 -2.99
C VAL A 177 4.21 -8.08 -3.63
N GLY A 178 4.86 -9.23 -3.89
CA GLY A 178 6.25 -9.25 -4.32
C GLY A 178 7.18 -8.59 -3.30
N ALA A 179 8.31 -8.04 -3.76
CA ALA A 179 9.34 -7.50 -2.88
C ALA A 179 9.17 -6.03 -2.47
N LEU A 180 8.36 -5.26 -3.21
CA LEU A 180 8.36 -3.78 -3.11
C LEU A 180 7.13 -3.18 -2.44
N ALA A 181 6.07 -3.96 -2.21
CA ALA A 181 4.83 -3.45 -1.64
C ALA A 181 4.36 -4.34 -0.49
N PHE A 182 4.22 -3.77 0.70
CA PHE A 182 3.79 -4.49 1.90
C PHE A 182 3.12 -3.57 2.92
N ALA A 183 2.24 -4.12 3.74
CA ALA A 183 1.61 -3.45 4.87
C ALA A 183 1.71 -4.31 6.11
N THR A 184 1.89 -3.69 7.29
CA THR A 184 2.08 -4.39 8.56
C THR A 184 1.08 -3.91 9.60
N VAL A 185 0.52 -4.86 10.35
CA VAL A 185 -0.37 -4.61 11.49
C VAL A 185 0.23 -5.28 12.73
N ALA A 186 0.26 -4.57 13.85
CA ALA A 186 0.63 -5.11 15.14
C ALA A 186 -0.57 -5.79 15.79
N VAL A 187 -0.43 -7.06 16.13
CA VAL A 187 -1.49 -7.87 16.77
C VAL A 187 -1.13 -8.12 18.23
N HIS A 188 -2.06 -7.83 19.11
CA HIS A 188 -1.94 -8.06 20.55
C HIS A 188 -2.98 -9.08 21.01
N VAL A 189 -2.53 -10.23 21.50
CA VAL A 189 -3.40 -11.26 22.07
C VAL A 189 -3.44 -11.12 23.59
N LEU A 190 -4.60 -10.78 24.13
CA LEU A 190 -4.84 -10.57 25.55
C LEU A 190 -5.36 -11.86 26.19
N ASN A 191 -4.73 -12.30 27.28
CA ASN A 191 -5.34 -13.30 28.16
C ASN A 191 -6.53 -12.65 28.86
N GLY A 192 -7.68 -13.34 28.88
CA GLY A 192 -8.93 -12.83 29.45
C GLY A 192 -8.93 -12.67 30.97
N GLU A 193 -7.77 -12.53 31.61
CA GLU A 193 -7.68 -12.11 33.01
C GLU A 193 -7.91 -10.60 33.05
N LEU A 194 -8.93 -10.19 33.82
CA LEU A 194 -9.37 -8.81 33.97
C LEU A 194 -8.15 -7.88 34.13
N PRO A 195 -7.97 -6.82 33.32
CA PRO A 195 -7.02 -5.79 33.67
C PRO A 195 -7.48 -5.25 35.02
N ALA A 196 -6.65 -5.43 36.05
CA ALA A 196 -6.93 -4.91 37.38
C ALA A 196 -7.29 -3.43 37.22
N ALA A 197 -8.49 -3.05 37.66
CA ALA A 197 -8.91 -1.67 37.67
C ALA A 197 -7.93 -0.87 38.53
N VAL A 198 -7.05 -0.12 37.89
CA VAL A 198 -6.15 0.82 38.58
C VAL A 198 -6.96 2.06 38.92
N HIS A 199 -7.67 2.00 40.05
CA HIS A 199 -8.06 3.18 40.81
C HIS A 199 -7.72 2.94 42.27
N HIS A 200 -6.50 3.29 42.66
CA HIS A 200 -6.20 3.58 44.07
C HIS A 200 -6.82 4.92 44.41
N GLY A 201 -8.14 4.92 44.65
CA GLY A 201 -8.82 5.98 45.37
C GLY A 201 -8.85 5.57 46.85
N ASN A 202 -7.92 6.09 47.65
CA ASN A 202 -7.96 5.99 49.11
C ASN A 202 -9.31 6.53 49.60
N ALA A 203 -10.25 5.64 49.94
CA ALA A 203 -11.36 5.98 50.79
C ALA A 203 -10.81 6.05 52.23
N ALA A 204 -10.50 7.26 52.69
CA ALA A 204 -10.35 7.51 54.12
C ALA A 204 -11.69 7.15 54.80
N PRO A 205 -11.70 6.37 55.90
CA PRO A 205 -12.93 6.18 56.64
C PRO A 205 -13.30 7.52 57.28
N LEU A 206 -14.44 8.08 56.89
CA LEU A 206 -15.04 9.21 57.61
C LEU A 206 -15.38 8.70 59.02
N GLY A 207 -14.50 9.00 59.96
CA GLY A 207 -14.71 8.75 61.37
C GLY A 207 -15.98 9.45 61.86
N LEU A 208 -16.72 8.73 62.70
CA LEU A 208 -17.86 9.20 63.47
C LEU A 208 -17.54 10.54 64.15
N ILE A 209 -18.24 11.59 63.75
CA ILE A 209 -18.16 12.90 64.40
C ILE A 209 -18.97 12.80 65.70
N SER A 210 -18.28 12.81 66.84
CA SER A 210 -18.85 12.88 68.19
C SER A 210 -19.63 14.19 68.41
N PRO A 211 -20.85 14.17 68.99
CA PRO A 211 -21.71 15.36 69.09
C PRO A 211 -21.47 16.16 70.39
N THR A 212 -20.23 16.35 70.83
CA THR A 212 -19.94 17.00 72.14
C THR A 212 -19.25 18.37 72.08
N LEU A 213 -19.08 18.97 70.88
CA LEU A 213 -18.33 20.22 70.73
C LEU A 213 -19.07 21.36 70.02
N VAL A 214 -20.40 21.43 70.19
CA VAL A 214 -21.22 22.58 69.71
C VAL A 214 -21.58 23.58 70.83
N LEU A 215 -21.20 23.32 72.09
CA LEU A 215 -21.56 24.21 73.22
C LEU A 215 -20.54 25.31 73.58
N LEU A 216 -19.49 25.54 72.79
CA LEU A 216 -18.50 26.59 73.07
C LEU A 216 -18.51 27.80 72.13
N SER A 217 -19.46 27.88 71.18
CA SER A 217 -19.63 29.09 70.34
C SER A 217 -20.68 30.08 70.85
N ALA A 218 -21.41 29.77 71.93
CA ALA A 218 -22.51 30.61 72.44
C ALA A 218 -22.12 31.61 73.53
N CYS A 219 -20.83 31.83 73.83
CA CYS A 219 -20.39 32.72 74.92
C CYS A 219 -19.46 33.88 74.51
N TRP A 220 -19.26 34.13 73.21
CA TRP A 220 -18.39 35.23 72.73
C TRP A 220 -19.14 36.40 72.07
N LEU A 221 -20.47 36.47 72.17
CA LEU A 221 -21.26 37.58 71.60
C LEU A 221 -22.00 38.45 72.63
N LEU A 222 -21.78 38.28 73.94
CA LEU A 222 -22.43 39.11 74.97
C LEU A 222 -21.47 39.99 75.79
N ALA A 223 -20.20 40.13 75.39
CA ALA A 223 -19.23 40.95 76.11
C ALA A 223 -18.36 41.83 75.20
N CYS A 224 -18.99 42.76 74.46
CA CYS A 224 -18.38 44.03 74.04
C CYS A 224 -19.55 44.99 73.75
N GLN A 225 -20.07 45.65 74.80
CA GLN A 225 -19.90 47.10 75.05
C GLN A 225 -20.71 47.94 74.04
N ARG A 226 -21.83 48.54 74.46
CA ARG A 226 -21.95 49.77 75.27
C ARG A 226 -21.32 50.98 74.58
#